data_AF-A0A811KF33-F1
#
_entry.id   AF-A0A811KF33-F1
#
_cell.length_a   1.000
_cell.length_b   1.000
_cell.length_c   1.000
_cell.angle_alpha   90.00
_cell.angle_beta   90.00
_cell.angle_gamma   90.00
#
_symmetry.space_group_name_H-M   'P 1'
#
loop_
_entity.id
_entity.type
_entity.pdbx_description
1 polymer ?
#
loop_
_entity_poly.entity_id
_entity_poly.type
_entity_poly.pdbx_seq_one_letter_code
_entity_poly.pdbx_strand_id
1 'polypeptide(L)'
;MESFNSDTEPWVDFEDMVFDWDRNEKYRRAIEIVVAKAQKEQQEARVVDIGSGSGLLSFYAASAGASSVLAVEADPKIFRTSIEIAKRNEIEDKIEFVNNHSTNVTVEEKSNVLVSEMVDSELIGENLIPTYRHAVQNLLVPNPYAVPAKANVYIVPVQSHFLRECSRMPDILRRKCNGTLRGIDGQWAELSDDMIWGCDKVLVKSFDLVSLDSLSASFGTIVEMEITNDRIRQVDGVLFFWELDMTGDGSIIISTEPGNSAWRNHWLPMMFAFPRSYPVKLNQMVKIGSYHDTVSFWFRFVDNEDIVYENKRTECDCNWHSSAPASSFYRFNQYEHLDFTEWASRICKDRNALILGSHSILTAFILHSVNSVAQVDSDHRFRSKFLRTVERTNPDRLTIDELICDVEMEGLELVMFDLNSAPTNSPFEFVEDFWRIRELYPRLKAYPKNMFFQATQVKLGELVKRRAMYTKVDEFDYTDFAHLASPFPTIYDYQLELLPMWEYESHILKTTTIFSMDEQNHKPEIRMKFETETDAVIFWWSTSKKHDMSGNFDAEGRWRRGTQQWIYFRRGDNAKNLNFFFDFRGWSFKIEECIY
;
A
#
# COMPACT_ATOMS: atom_id res chain seq x y z
N MET A 1 3.77 -16.48 21.44
CA MET A 1 2.69 -15.51 21.71
C MET A 1 3.34 -14.31 22.34
N GLU A 2 3.95 -13.46 21.51
CA GLU A 2 4.40 -12.15 21.94
C GLU A 2 3.20 -11.21 21.84
N SER A 3 2.92 -10.51 22.93
CA SER A 3 1.91 -9.47 22.99
C SER A 3 2.31 -8.35 22.03
N PHE A 4 1.52 -8.16 20.96
CA PHE A 4 1.55 -6.95 20.16
C PHE A 4 1.34 -5.75 21.09
N ASN A 5 2.41 -5.00 21.32
CA ASN A 5 2.37 -3.80 22.15
C ASN A 5 1.95 -2.65 21.25
N SER A 6 0.64 -2.40 21.14
CA SER A 6 -0.01 -1.35 20.32
C SER A 6 0.31 0.08 20.79
N ASP A 7 1.37 0.27 21.56
CA ASP A 7 1.73 1.50 22.26
C ASP A 7 2.79 2.35 21.57
N THR A 8 3.26 1.94 20.38
CA THR A 8 4.43 2.57 19.75
C THR A 8 4.31 2.89 18.26
N GLU A 9 3.23 2.51 17.58
CA GLU A 9 3.04 2.91 16.18
C GLU A 9 2.28 4.24 16.10
N PRO A 10 2.88 5.31 15.54
CA PRO A 10 2.15 6.53 15.22
C PRO A 10 1.03 6.24 14.22
N TRP A 11 -0.09 6.98 14.32
CA TRP A 11 -1.27 6.86 13.44
C TRP A 11 -1.01 7.47 12.04
N VAL A 12 0.09 7.08 11.40
CA VAL A 12 0.65 7.70 10.19
C VAL A 12 -0.27 7.61 8.97
N ASP A 13 -1.10 6.58 8.87
CA ASP A 13 -1.92 6.34 7.68
C ASP A 13 -3.28 7.07 7.70
N PHE A 14 -3.64 7.75 8.80
CA PHE A 14 -4.92 8.44 8.95
C PHE A 14 -4.83 9.95 8.73
N GLU A 15 -3.62 10.52 8.65
CA GLU A 15 -3.41 11.96 8.42
C GLU A 15 -4.01 12.39 7.08
N ASP A 16 -3.69 11.68 5.98
CA ASP A 16 -4.23 11.99 4.66
C ASP A 16 -5.76 11.92 4.61
N MET A 17 -6.37 11.00 5.35
CA MET A 17 -7.83 10.84 5.42
C MET A 17 -8.50 12.04 6.10
N VAL A 18 -7.97 12.48 7.25
CA VAL A 18 -8.52 13.63 8.00
C VAL A 18 -8.38 14.93 7.21
N PHE A 19 -7.38 15.02 6.32
CA PHE A 19 -7.11 16.21 5.51
C PHE A 19 -7.56 16.09 4.05
N ASP A 20 -8.26 15.01 3.67
CA ASP A 20 -8.93 14.93 2.38
C ASP A 20 -10.13 15.89 2.35
N TRP A 21 -9.87 17.09 1.84
CA TRP A 21 -10.88 18.15 1.70
C TRP A 21 -12.09 17.70 0.88
N ASP A 22 -11.90 16.90 -0.17
CA ASP A 22 -13.00 16.47 -1.04
C ASP A 22 -13.92 15.48 -0.31
N ARG A 23 -13.34 14.53 0.43
CA ARG A 23 -14.07 13.63 1.34
C ARG A 23 -14.86 14.45 2.36
N ASN A 24 -14.16 15.33 3.08
CA ASN A 24 -14.71 16.10 4.18
C ASN A 24 -15.88 16.99 3.72
N GLU A 25 -15.71 17.74 2.64
CA GLU A 25 -16.75 18.61 2.08
C GLU A 25 -17.98 17.84 1.63
N LYS A 26 -17.79 16.67 1.00
CA LYS A 26 -18.90 15.83 0.52
C LYS A 26 -19.66 15.18 1.68
N TYR A 27 -18.96 14.70 2.72
CA TYR A 27 -19.61 14.23 3.93
C TYR A 27 -20.37 15.35 4.64
N ARG A 28 -19.74 16.51 4.87
CA ARG A 28 -20.36 17.67 5.52
C ARG A 28 -21.66 18.07 4.83
N ARG A 29 -21.63 18.29 3.52
CA ARG A 29 -22.83 18.66 2.74
C ARG A 29 -23.91 17.58 2.75
N ALA A 30 -23.54 16.31 2.65
CA ALA A 30 -24.50 15.22 2.68
C ALA A 30 -25.17 15.09 4.07
N ILE A 31 -24.39 15.20 5.15
CA ILE A 31 -24.89 15.22 6.53
C ILE A 31 -25.85 16.39 6.73
N GLU A 32 -25.52 17.60 6.29
CA GLU A 32 -26.41 18.77 6.38
C GLU A 32 -27.76 18.53 5.69
N ILE A 33 -27.74 17.98 4.47
CA ILE A 33 -28.95 17.66 3.70
C ILE A 33 -29.78 16.59 4.42
N VAL A 34 -29.15 15.51 4.86
CA VAL A 34 -29.82 14.36 5.45
C VAL A 34 -30.38 14.68 6.84
N VAL A 35 -29.66 15.43 7.67
CA VAL A 35 -30.14 15.91 8.96
C VAL A 35 -31.36 16.81 8.78
N ALA A 36 -31.30 17.79 7.86
CA ALA A 36 -32.44 18.66 7.58
C ALA A 36 -33.66 17.88 7.05
N LYS A 37 -33.43 16.86 6.21
CA LYS A 37 -34.47 15.97 5.71
C LYS A 37 -35.10 15.15 6.86
N ALA A 38 -34.29 14.56 7.73
CA ALA A 38 -34.77 13.80 8.88
C ALA A 38 -35.60 14.67 9.83
N GLN A 39 -35.14 15.87 10.17
CA GLN A 39 -35.91 16.82 10.98
C GLN A 39 -37.27 17.16 10.34
N LYS A 40 -37.29 17.39 9.02
CA LYS A 40 -38.52 17.76 8.31
C LYS A 40 -39.51 16.61 8.20
N GLU A 41 -39.03 15.40 7.89
CA GLU A 41 -39.88 14.26 7.53
C GLU A 41 -40.12 13.29 8.70
N GLN A 42 -39.21 13.26 9.67
CA GLN A 42 -39.23 12.37 10.84
C GLN A 42 -39.22 13.15 12.17
N GLN A 43 -39.43 14.48 12.13
CA GLN A 43 -39.56 15.41 13.28
C GLN A 43 -38.29 15.65 14.12
N GLU A 44 -37.28 14.79 14.00
CA GLU A 44 -36.00 14.88 14.71
C GLU A 44 -34.90 14.22 13.88
N ALA A 45 -33.64 14.48 14.25
CA ALA A 45 -32.48 13.83 13.65
C ALA A 45 -31.57 13.26 14.74
N ARG A 46 -31.73 11.98 15.05
CA ARG A 46 -30.87 11.20 15.95
C ARG A 46 -29.84 10.47 15.11
N VAL A 47 -28.58 10.85 15.25
CA VAL A 47 -27.47 10.37 14.42
C VAL A 47 -26.68 9.32 15.19
N VAL A 48 -26.33 8.22 14.55
CA VAL A 48 -25.27 7.31 15.01
C VAL A 48 -24.11 7.38 14.01
N ASP A 49 -22.92 7.67 14.51
CA ASP A 49 -21.67 7.72 13.76
C ASP A 49 -20.82 6.49 14.14
N ILE A 50 -20.65 5.57 13.19
CA ILE A 50 -19.93 4.30 13.41
C ILE A 50 -18.54 4.36 12.81
N GLY A 51 -17.52 4.07 13.63
CA GLY A 51 -16.14 4.31 13.25
C GLY A 51 -15.85 5.81 13.30
N SER A 52 -16.29 6.47 14.37
CA SER A 52 -16.29 7.94 14.44
C SER A 52 -14.88 8.54 14.38
N GLY A 53 -13.84 7.75 14.61
CA GLY A 53 -12.45 8.18 14.53
C GLY A 53 -12.21 9.38 15.43
N SER A 54 -11.58 10.41 14.87
CA SER A 54 -11.34 11.70 15.54
C SER A 54 -12.60 12.53 15.82
N GLY A 55 -13.78 12.07 15.38
CA GLY A 55 -15.08 12.68 15.66
C GLY A 55 -15.59 13.64 14.57
N LEU A 56 -14.87 13.79 13.45
CA LEU A 56 -15.18 14.81 12.43
C LEU A 56 -16.63 14.76 11.93
N LEU A 57 -17.12 13.57 11.58
CA LEU A 57 -18.47 13.41 11.04
C LEU A 57 -19.54 13.66 12.10
N SER A 58 -19.29 13.23 13.34
CA SER A 58 -20.09 13.58 14.51
C SER A 58 -20.16 15.10 14.75
N PHE A 59 -19.05 15.83 14.55
CA PHE A 59 -19.04 17.29 14.67
C PHE A 59 -19.88 17.96 13.58
N TYR A 60 -19.78 17.52 12.33
CA TYR A 60 -20.65 18.00 11.26
C TYR A 60 -22.13 17.76 11.57
N ALA A 61 -22.49 16.57 12.09
CA ALA A 61 -23.86 16.25 12.47
C ALA A 61 -24.38 17.17 13.59
N ALA A 62 -23.57 17.38 14.63
CA ALA A 62 -23.92 18.27 15.75
C ALA A 62 -24.05 19.75 15.32
N SER A 63 -23.19 20.21 14.39
CA SER A 63 -23.24 21.54 13.79
C SER A 63 -24.44 21.72 12.85
N ALA A 64 -24.83 20.67 12.11
CA ALA A 64 -26.03 20.65 11.26
C ALA A 64 -27.35 20.66 12.06
N GLY A 65 -27.27 20.56 13.40
CA GLY A 65 -28.42 20.64 14.29
C GLY A 65 -29.07 19.29 14.58
N ALA A 66 -28.33 18.18 14.48
CA ALA A 66 -28.80 16.88 14.98
C ALA A 66 -29.33 17.01 16.43
N SER A 67 -30.44 16.33 16.71
CA SER A 67 -31.09 16.30 18.03
C SER A 67 -30.23 15.58 19.06
N SER A 68 -29.53 14.53 18.63
CA SER A 68 -28.48 13.83 19.39
C SER A 68 -27.52 13.15 18.42
N VAL A 69 -26.27 12.96 18.85
CA VAL A 69 -25.24 12.23 18.10
C VAL A 69 -24.61 11.18 19.02
N LEU A 70 -24.61 9.93 18.58
CA LEU A 70 -23.90 8.82 19.23
C LEU A 70 -22.66 8.46 18.40
N ALA A 71 -21.49 8.81 18.90
CA ALA A 71 -20.19 8.54 18.28
C ALA A 71 -19.58 7.25 18.83
N VAL A 72 -19.38 6.24 17.97
CA VAL A 72 -18.86 4.93 18.36
C VAL A 72 -17.47 4.70 17.75
N GLU A 73 -16.47 4.55 18.62
CA GLU A 73 -15.08 4.31 18.23
C GLU A 73 -14.49 3.12 19.01
N ALA A 74 -13.84 2.18 18.31
CA ALA A 74 -13.28 0.99 18.92
C ALA A 74 -11.89 1.23 19.53
N ASP A 75 -11.06 2.05 18.88
CA ASP A 75 -9.71 2.34 19.35
C ASP A 75 -9.73 3.31 20.55
N PRO A 76 -9.21 2.89 21.71
CA PRO A 76 -9.29 3.69 22.95
C PRO A 76 -8.44 4.96 22.91
N LYS A 77 -7.42 5.07 22.04
CA LYS A 77 -6.60 6.28 21.91
C LYS A 77 -7.33 7.32 21.08
N ILE A 78 -7.82 6.92 19.90
CA ILE A 78 -8.57 7.80 19.01
C ILE A 78 -9.86 8.27 19.68
N PHE A 79 -10.57 7.38 20.37
CA PHE A 79 -11.73 7.72 21.19
C PHE A 79 -11.46 8.81 22.23
N ARG A 80 -10.32 8.74 22.95
CA ARG A 80 -9.98 9.78 23.94
C ARG A 80 -9.64 11.08 23.25
N THR A 81 -8.91 11.02 22.14
CA THR A 81 -8.55 12.19 21.34
C THR A 81 -9.79 12.88 20.77
N SER A 82 -10.81 12.16 20.30
CA SER A 82 -12.05 12.76 19.79
C SER A 82 -12.79 13.56 20.86
N ILE A 83 -12.78 13.10 22.12
CA ILE A 83 -13.37 13.83 23.26
C ILE A 83 -12.61 15.14 23.53
N GLU A 84 -11.27 15.11 23.49
CA GLU A 84 -10.47 16.33 23.70
C GLU A 84 -10.67 17.34 22.56
N ILE A 85 -10.77 16.86 21.31
CA ILE A 85 -11.12 17.71 20.17
C ILE A 85 -12.52 18.32 20.36
N ALA A 86 -13.51 17.52 20.80
CA ALA A 86 -14.87 18.02 21.02
C ALA A 86 -14.91 19.14 22.07
N LYS A 87 -14.22 18.96 23.21
CA LYS A 87 -14.10 19.99 24.28
C LYS A 87 -13.43 21.25 23.79
N ARG A 88 -12.35 21.10 23.01
CA ARG A 88 -11.61 22.23 22.45
C ARG A 88 -12.49 23.08 21.52
N ASN A 89 -13.46 22.45 20.86
CA ASN A 89 -14.40 23.08 19.95
C ASN A 89 -15.76 23.39 20.59
N GLU A 90 -15.91 23.24 21.90
CA GLU A 90 -17.14 23.54 22.67
C GLU A 90 -18.40 22.83 22.11
N ILE A 91 -18.26 21.59 21.66
CA ILE A 91 -19.36 20.81 21.04
C ILE A 91 -19.65 19.48 21.75
N GLU A 92 -18.91 19.17 22.81
CA GLU A 92 -19.01 17.90 23.55
C GLU A 92 -20.40 17.64 24.13
N ASP A 93 -21.13 18.69 24.52
CA ASP A 93 -22.46 18.56 25.15
C ASP A 93 -23.53 17.98 24.22
N LYS A 94 -23.28 17.95 22.90
CA LYS A 94 -24.21 17.41 21.90
C LYS A 94 -23.93 15.97 21.49
N ILE A 95 -22.82 15.39 21.95
CA ILE A 95 -22.28 14.13 21.44
C ILE A 95 -22.07 13.15 22.59
N GLU A 96 -22.72 12.00 22.51
CA GLU A 96 -22.43 10.87 23.37
C GLU A 96 -21.32 10.03 22.74
N PHE A 97 -20.19 9.89 23.44
CA PHE A 97 -19.06 9.10 22.97
C PHE A 97 -19.05 7.72 23.62
N VAL A 98 -18.94 6.66 22.81
CA VAL A 98 -18.86 5.26 23.26
C VAL A 98 -17.59 4.58 22.74
N ASN A 99 -16.73 4.11 23.65
CA ASN A 99 -15.57 3.30 23.28
C ASN A 99 -15.93 1.81 23.20
N ASN A 100 -16.30 1.34 22.02
CA ASN A 100 -16.62 -0.07 21.78
C ASN A 100 -16.61 -0.39 20.28
N HIS A 101 -16.58 -1.67 19.94
CA HIS A 101 -16.95 -2.11 18.60
C HIS A 101 -18.46 -1.96 18.43
N SER A 102 -18.92 -1.41 17.30
CA SER A 102 -20.33 -1.10 17.06
C SER A 102 -21.25 -2.32 17.17
N THR A 103 -20.74 -3.51 16.83
CA THR A 103 -21.47 -4.79 16.97
C THR A 103 -21.73 -5.24 18.40
N ASN A 104 -21.15 -4.56 19.39
CA ASN A 104 -21.37 -4.81 20.82
C ASN A 104 -22.19 -3.69 21.48
N VAL A 105 -22.55 -2.63 20.72
CA VAL A 105 -23.33 -1.51 21.24
C VAL A 105 -24.81 -1.86 21.23
N THR A 106 -25.48 -1.56 22.34
CA THR A 106 -26.93 -1.64 22.48
C THR A 106 -27.45 -0.29 22.93
N VAL A 107 -28.55 0.15 22.33
CA VAL A 107 -29.19 1.43 22.65
C VAL A 107 -30.63 1.20 23.08
N GLU A 108 -31.10 1.95 24.08
CA GLU A 108 -32.52 1.99 24.42
C GLU A 108 -33.30 2.77 23.35
N GLU A 109 -32.69 3.84 22.83
CA GLU A 109 -33.26 4.70 21.83
C GLU A 109 -32.47 4.59 20.51
N LYS A 110 -33.15 4.13 19.46
CA LYS A 110 -32.54 3.91 18.14
C LYS A 110 -32.42 5.22 17.34
N SER A 111 -31.39 5.30 16.50
CA SER A 111 -31.14 6.45 15.62
C SER A 111 -31.91 6.35 14.31
N ASN A 112 -32.19 7.48 13.66
CA ASN A 112 -32.85 7.55 12.36
C ASN A 112 -31.94 8.05 11.23
N VAL A 113 -30.72 8.44 11.56
CA VAL A 113 -29.65 8.74 10.60
C VAL A 113 -28.41 7.93 10.96
N LEU A 114 -27.90 7.14 10.01
CA LEU A 114 -26.59 6.50 10.08
C LEU A 114 -25.56 7.37 9.37
N VAL A 115 -24.44 7.64 10.01
CA VAL A 115 -23.23 8.16 9.38
C VAL A 115 -22.12 7.15 9.64
N SER A 116 -21.34 6.82 8.63
CA SER A 116 -20.17 5.96 8.82
C SER A 116 -19.23 6.06 7.63
N GLU A 117 -17.94 6.05 7.93
CA GLU A 117 -16.87 5.94 6.95
C GLU A 117 -16.01 4.75 7.36
N MET A 118 -16.46 3.56 6.96
CA MET A 118 -15.81 2.26 7.18
C MET A 118 -15.54 1.63 5.82
N VAL A 119 -14.81 2.36 4.96
CA VAL A 119 -14.52 1.96 3.58
C VAL A 119 -13.02 2.00 3.31
N ASP A 120 -12.53 1.01 2.56
CA ASP A 120 -11.15 0.95 2.09
C ASP A 120 -11.07 0.97 0.56
N SER A 121 -9.87 0.79 0.00
CA SER A 121 -9.66 0.63 -1.45
C SER A 121 -10.53 -0.46 -2.09
N GLU A 122 -10.84 -1.54 -1.34
CA GLU A 122 -11.73 -2.63 -1.78
C GLU A 122 -13.21 -2.41 -1.40
N LEU A 123 -13.54 -1.23 -0.85
CA LEU A 123 -14.83 -0.81 -0.28
C LEU A 123 -15.25 -1.58 0.99
N ILE A 124 -15.16 -2.91 0.99
CA ILE A 124 -15.72 -3.79 2.02
C ILE A 124 -14.66 -4.42 2.94
N GLY A 125 -13.36 -4.18 2.72
CA GLY A 125 -12.28 -4.83 3.44
C GLY A 125 -12.21 -4.45 4.92
N GLU A 126 -12.77 -3.30 5.29
CA GLU A 126 -12.91 -2.84 6.69
C GLU A 126 -14.22 -3.30 7.35
N ASN A 127 -14.74 -4.47 6.96
CA ASN A 127 -15.95 -5.05 7.56
C ASN A 127 -17.19 -4.16 7.43
N LEU A 128 -17.32 -3.42 6.31
CA LEU A 128 -18.50 -2.59 6.01
C LEU A 128 -19.80 -3.40 6.14
N ILE A 129 -19.88 -4.54 5.45
CA ILE A 129 -21.11 -5.35 5.40
C ILE A 129 -21.58 -5.77 6.80
N PRO A 130 -20.80 -6.49 7.64
CA PRO A 130 -21.26 -6.90 8.95
C PRO A 130 -21.57 -5.71 9.88
N THR A 131 -20.81 -4.61 9.79
CA THR A 131 -21.03 -3.40 10.59
C THR A 131 -22.38 -2.75 10.30
N TYR A 132 -22.68 -2.49 9.02
CA TYR A 132 -23.95 -1.86 8.62
C TYR A 132 -25.15 -2.78 8.87
N ARG A 133 -25.00 -4.10 8.66
CA ARG A 133 -26.06 -5.07 9.02
C ARG A 133 -26.42 -5.00 10.50
N HIS A 134 -25.41 -4.97 11.37
CA HIS A 134 -25.64 -4.85 12.81
C HIS A 134 -26.36 -3.52 13.13
N ALA A 135 -25.93 -2.41 12.53
CA ALA A 135 -26.56 -1.11 12.73
C ALA A 135 -28.05 -1.14 12.35
N VAL A 136 -28.40 -1.66 11.18
CA VAL A 136 -29.78 -1.79 10.71
C VAL A 136 -30.63 -2.64 11.66
N GLN A 137 -30.07 -3.71 12.23
CA GLN A 137 -30.79 -4.61 13.13
C GLN A 137 -30.99 -4.02 14.53
N ASN A 138 -29.95 -3.40 15.08
CA ASN A 138 -29.86 -3.12 16.52
C ASN A 138 -29.84 -1.63 16.87
N LEU A 139 -29.36 -0.77 15.97
CA LEU A 139 -29.11 0.64 16.27
C LEU A 139 -30.08 1.60 15.56
N LEU A 140 -30.71 1.16 14.47
CA LEU A 140 -31.53 2.02 13.61
C LEU A 140 -33.03 1.72 13.70
N VAL A 141 -33.85 2.78 13.62
CA VAL A 141 -35.30 2.68 13.41
C VAL A 141 -35.60 2.15 11.99
N PRO A 142 -36.82 1.66 11.71
CA PRO A 142 -37.22 1.34 10.34
C PRO A 142 -37.18 2.58 9.42
N ASN A 143 -36.77 2.38 8.16
CA ASN A 143 -36.59 3.44 7.16
C ASN A 143 -35.65 4.58 7.59
N PRO A 144 -34.43 4.27 8.07
CA PRO A 144 -33.46 5.29 8.43
C PRO A 144 -32.88 5.95 7.17
N TYR A 145 -32.31 7.14 7.34
CA TYR A 145 -31.39 7.71 6.36
C TYR A 145 -29.96 7.25 6.63
N ALA A 146 -29.10 7.27 5.60
CA ALA A 146 -27.68 6.99 5.75
C ALA A 146 -26.81 7.94 4.92
N VAL A 147 -25.63 8.24 5.44
CA VAL A 147 -24.53 8.93 4.76
C VAL A 147 -23.26 8.10 4.91
N PRO A 148 -22.73 7.49 3.83
CA PRO A 148 -23.32 7.45 2.48
C PRO A 148 -24.62 6.62 2.44
N ALA A 149 -25.46 6.87 1.43
CA ALA A 149 -26.71 6.15 1.24
C ALA A 149 -26.51 4.86 0.40
N LYS A 150 -25.66 4.94 -0.63
CA LYS A 150 -25.29 3.77 -1.44
C LYS A 150 -23.79 3.73 -1.71
N ALA A 151 -23.28 2.53 -1.92
CA ALA A 151 -21.94 2.29 -2.43
C ALA A 151 -21.98 1.46 -3.73
N ASN A 152 -21.45 2.01 -4.80
CA ASN A 152 -21.47 1.44 -6.15
C ASN A 152 -20.07 0.97 -6.54
N VAL A 153 -19.96 -0.26 -7.01
CA VAL A 153 -18.70 -0.86 -7.44
C VAL A 153 -18.68 -0.99 -8.95
N TYR A 154 -17.59 -0.54 -9.56
CA TYR A 154 -17.38 -0.57 -11.00
C TYR A 154 -16.15 -1.38 -11.38
N ILE A 155 -16.20 -1.96 -12.57
CA ILE A 155 -15.02 -2.57 -13.20
C ILE A 155 -14.83 -2.11 -14.64
N VAL A 156 -13.58 -2.21 -15.11
CA VAL A 156 -13.17 -2.02 -16.51
C VAL A 156 -12.18 -3.14 -16.88
N PRO A 157 -12.35 -3.88 -18.00
CA PRO A 157 -11.33 -4.78 -18.49
C PRO A 157 -10.11 -3.97 -18.94
N VAL A 158 -8.92 -4.36 -18.49
CA VAL A 158 -7.69 -3.61 -18.79
C VAL A 158 -6.63 -4.49 -19.43
N GLN A 159 -5.85 -3.86 -20.31
CA GLN A 159 -4.54 -4.37 -20.73
C GLN A 159 -3.46 -3.59 -19.97
N SER A 160 -2.58 -4.30 -19.29
CA SER A 160 -1.44 -3.73 -18.57
C SER A 160 -0.29 -4.70 -18.48
N HIS A 161 0.91 -4.26 -18.87
CA HIS A 161 2.11 -5.06 -18.73
C HIS A 161 2.44 -5.27 -17.25
N PHE A 162 2.37 -4.22 -16.44
CA PHE A 162 2.59 -4.33 -14.99
C PHE A 162 1.68 -5.37 -14.34
N LEU A 163 0.37 -5.30 -14.58
CA LEU A 163 -0.58 -6.22 -13.97
C LEU A 163 -0.32 -7.68 -14.35
N ARG A 164 0.00 -7.91 -15.64
CA ARG A 164 0.36 -9.24 -16.13
C ARG A 164 1.61 -9.79 -15.45
N GLU A 165 2.66 -8.97 -15.30
CA GLU A 165 3.89 -9.40 -14.64
C GLU A 165 3.73 -9.57 -13.11
N CYS A 166 2.79 -8.88 -12.46
CA CYS A 166 2.46 -9.10 -11.04
C CYS A 166 1.79 -10.46 -10.76
N SER A 167 1.16 -11.08 -11.77
CA SER A 167 0.52 -12.39 -11.63
C SER A 167 1.35 -13.54 -12.21
N ARG A 168 2.19 -13.25 -13.21
CA ARG A 168 3.05 -14.23 -13.87
C ARG A 168 4.16 -14.74 -12.94
N MET A 169 4.31 -16.05 -12.89
CA MET A 169 5.48 -16.68 -12.28
C MET A 169 6.69 -16.53 -13.22
N PRO A 170 7.89 -16.17 -12.71
CA PRO A 170 9.12 -16.17 -13.51
C PRO A 170 9.36 -17.51 -14.19
N ASP A 171 9.76 -17.48 -15.46
CA ASP A 171 9.91 -18.70 -16.27
C ASP A 171 10.99 -19.61 -15.70
N ILE A 172 12.02 -19.04 -15.07
CA ILE A 172 13.08 -19.78 -14.37
C ILE A 172 12.57 -20.65 -13.22
N LEU A 173 11.44 -20.27 -12.58
CA LEU A 173 10.82 -21.02 -11.49
C LEU A 173 9.81 -22.09 -11.98
N ARG A 174 9.51 -22.12 -13.30
CA ARG A 174 8.77 -23.16 -14.04
C ARG A 174 7.49 -23.69 -13.37
N ARG A 175 6.60 -22.79 -12.93
CA ARG A 175 5.30 -23.18 -12.34
C ARG A 175 4.13 -22.47 -13.01
N LYS A 176 3.17 -23.23 -13.50
CA LYS A 176 1.82 -22.71 -13.77
C LYS A 176 1.12 -22.45 -12.44
N CYS A 177 0.37 -21.36 -12.37
CA CYS A 177 -0.40 -20.95 -11.20
C CYS A 177 -1.66 -20.22 -11.67
N ASN A 178 -2.72 -20.27 -10.86
CA ASN A 178 -3.91 -19.43 -11.03
C ASN A 178 -3.69 -17.96 -10.66
N GLY A 179 -2.49 -17.55 -10.25
CA GLY A 179 -2.17 -16.18 -9.83
C GLY A 179 -2.69 -15.82 -8.44
N THR A 180 -2.55 -14.56 -8.08
CA THR A 180 -3.20 -13.96 -6.91
C THR A 180 -4.61 -13.50 -7.28
N LEU A 181 -5.58 -13.74 -6.40
CA LEU A 181 -6.93 -13.16 -6.48
C LEU A 181 -7.09 -11.94 -5.56
N ARG A 182 -5.98 -11.36 -5.09
CA ARG A 182 -6.00 -10.09 -4.34
C ARG A 182 -5.84 -8.94 -5.33
N GLY A 183 -6.61 -7.88 -5.11
CA GLY A 183 -6.42 -6.63 -5.82
C GLY A 183 -5.06 -6.03 -5.46
N ILE A 184 -4.51 -5.26 -6.38
CA ILE A 184 -3.34 -4.41 -6.17
C ILE A 184 -3.87 -2.99 -6.18
N ASP A 185 -3.89 -2.35 -5.01
CA ASP A 185 -4.13 -0.93 -4.87
C ASP A 185 -2.93 -0.13 -5.36
N GLY A 186 -3.18 1.08 -5.86
CA GLY A 186 -2.11 1.97 -6.32
C GLY A 186 -2.65 3.24 -6.96
N GLN A 187 -1.78 4.22 -7.14
CA GLN A 187 -2.09 5.49 -7.81
C GLN A 187 -2.21 5.31 -9.34
N TRP A 188 -3.16 4.49 -9.80
CA TRP A 188 -3.30 4.12 -11.22
C TRP A 188 -3.62 5.29 -12.16
N ALA A 189 -4.09 6.42 -11.60
CA ALA A 189 -4.27 7.66 -12.36
C ALA A 189 -2.92 8.26 -12.81
N GLU A 190 -1.91 8.21 -11.94
CA GLU A 190 -0.56 8.72 -12.21
C GLU A 190 0.23 7.78 -13.16
N LEU A 191 -0.26 6.54 -13.34
CA LEU A 191 0.39 5.45 -14.08
C LEU A 191 -0.37 5.04 -15.36
N SER A 192 -1.08 5.99 -15.96
CA SER A 192 -1.94 5.77 -17.13
C SER A 192 -1.21 5.28 -18.40
N ASP A 193 0.12 5.40 -18.44
CA ASP A 193 0.97 4.99 -19.58
C ASP A 193 1.01 3.47 -19.81
N ASP A 194 0.74 2.66 -18.78
CA ASP A 194 0.71 1.20 -18.88
C ASP A 194 -0.70 0.59 -18.86
N MET A 195 -1.73 1.39 -18.68
CA MET A 195 -3.10 0.89 -18.51
C MET A 195 -4.00 1.33 -19.66
N ILE A 196 -4.44 0.37 -20.49
CA ILE A 196 -5.41 0.61 -21.56
C ILE A 196 -6.77 0.05 -21.13
N TRP A 197 -7.76 0.94 -21.01
CA TRP A 197 -9.15 0.57 -20.72
C TRP A 197 -9.81 -0.03 -21.96
N GLY A 198 -10.44 -1.19 -21.81
CA GLY A 198 -11.10 -1.88 -22.92
C GLY A 198 -12.45 -1.28 -23.31
N CYS A 199 -13.12 -0.64 -22.36
CA CYS A 199 -14.41 0.02 -22.53
C CYS A 199 -14.67 1.03 -21.39
N ASP A 200 -15.86 1.64 -21.39
CA ASP A 200 -16.34 2.43 -20.26
C ASP A 200 -16.60 1.55 -19.03
N LYS A 201 -16.63 2.18 -17.85
CA LYS A 201 -16.92 1.50 -16.57
C LYS A 201 -18.30 0.86 -16.55
N VAL A 202 -18.41 -0.32 -15.93
CA VAL A 202 -19.69 -1.01 -15.73
C VAL A 202 -19.93 -1.28 -14.26
N LEU A 203 -21.13 -0.94 -13.80
CA LEU A 203 -21.60 -1.20 -12.44
C LEU A 203 -21.79 -2.71 -12.22
N VAL A 204 -21.08 -3.28 -11.25
CA VAL A 204 -21.16 -4.72 -10.94
C VAL A 204 -21.93 -5.02 -9.66
N LYS A 205 -21.97 -4.07 -8.72
CA LYS A 205 -22.70 -4.19 -7.45
C LYS A 205 -23.06 -2.79 -6.95
N SER A 206 -24.29 -2.65 -6.48
CA SER A 206 -24.74 -1.47 -5.73
C SER A 206 -25.23 -1.95 -4.37
N PHE A 207 -24.65 -1.38 -3.31
CA PHE A 207 -25.07 -1.60 -1.94
C PHE A 207 -25.95 -0.43 -1.51
N ASP A 208 -27.24 -0.68 -1.29
CA ASP A 208 -28.05 0.13 -0.37
C ASP A 208 -27.62 -0.18 1.06
N LEU A 209 -27.08 0.83 1.74
CA LEU A 209 -26.39 0.70 3.03
C LEU A 209 -27.33 0.57 4.22
N VAL A 210 -28.65 0.69 4.00
CA VAL A 210 -29.67 0.46 5.05
C VAL A 210 -30.59 -0.71 4.73
N SER A 211 -30.26 -1.49 3.70
CA SER A 211 -31.02 -2.67 3.27
C SER A 211 -30.29 -3.97 3.60
N LEU A 212 -30.89 -4.81 4.44
CA LEU A 212 -30.33 -6.12 4.81
C LEU A 212 -30.21 -7.09 3.61
N ASP A 213 -31.07 -6.96 2.61
CA ASP A 213 -31.04 -7.78 1.40
C ASP A 213 -29.86 -7.37 0.51
N SER A 214 -29.63 -6.08 0.38
CA SER A 214 -28.49 -5.49 -0.33
C SER A 214 -27.15 -5.90 0.31
N LEU A 215 -27.09 -5.82 1.65
CA LEU A 215 -25.92 -6.16 2.47
C LEU A 215 -25.79 -7.66 2.75
N SER A 216 -26.16 -8.52 1.80
CA SER A 216 -25.94 -9.96 1.90
C SER A 216 -24.73 -10.39 1.07
N ALA A 217 -24.08 -11.49 1.45
CA ALA A 217 -23.09 -12.12 0.59
C ALA A 217 -23.78 -12.55 -0.71
N SER A 218 -23.27 -12.11 -1.86
CA SER A 218 -23.90 -12.33 -3.15
C SER A 218 -23.49 -13.67 -3.76
N PHE A 219 -24.39 -14.25 -4.57
CA PHE A 219 -23.98 -15.18 -5.62
C PHE A 219 -23.22 -14.41 -6.71
N GLY A 220 -22.35 -15.08 -7.47
CA GLY A 220 -21.59 -14.42 -8.54
C GLY A 220 -22.49 -13.77 -9.58
N THR A 221 -22.15 -12.55 -10.01
CA THR A 221 -22.82 -11.84 -11.10
C THR A 221 -21.94 -11.91 -12.34
N ILE A 222 -22.49 -12.34 -13.49
CA ILE A 222 -21.82 -12.14 -14.79
C ILE A 222 -22.19 -10.78 -15.33
N VAL A 223 -21.17 -10.04 -15.76
CA VAL A 223 -21.32 -8.79 -16.48
C VAL A 223 -20.78 -8.99 -17.89
N GLU A 224 -21.58 -8.59 -18.88
CA GLU A 224 -21.20 -8.58 -20.29
C GLU A 224 -20.74 -7.17 -20.67
N MET A 225 -19.59 -7.08 -21.33
CA MET A 225 -18.96 -5.80 -21.68
C MET A 225 -18.52 -5.85 -23.14
N GLU A 226 -18.85 -4.83 -23.92
CA GLU A 226 -18.37 -4.70 -25.29
C GLU A 226 -17.01 -4.01 -25.30
N ILE A 227 -16.02 -4.60 -25.97
CA ILE A 227 -14.72 -3.96 -26.16
C ILE A 227 -14.85 -2.82 -27.17
N THR A 228 -14.74 -1.58 -26.71
CA THR A 228 -14.89 -0.38 -27.55
C THR A 228 -13.57 0.34 -27.84
N ASN A 229 -12.50 0.06 -27.08
CA ASN A 229 -11.19 0.66 -27.31
C ASN A 229 -10.37 -0.12 -28.34
N ASP A 230 -10.13 0.45 -29.51
CA ASP A 230 -9.40 -0.20 -30.60
C ASP A 230 -7.89 -0.37 -30.35
N ARG A 231 -7.35 0.16 -29.25
CA ARG A 231 -5.96 -0.06 -28.82
C ARG A 231 -5.78 -1.33 -28.01
N ILE A 232 -6.84 -1.85 -27.40
CA ILE A 232 -6.77 -3.08 -26.61
C ILE A 232 -6.62 -4.29 -27.54
N ARG A 233 -5.79 -5.25 -27.12
CA ARG A 233 -5.49 -6.49 -27.86
C ARG A 233 -5.76 -7.72 -27.01
N GLN A 234 -5.68 -7.57 -25.69
CA GLN A 234 -5.95 -8.61 -24.72
C GLN A 234 -6.45 -7.99 -23.41
N VAL A 235 -7.13 -8.78 -22.60
CA VAL A 235 -7.50 -8.42 -21.23
C VAL A 235 -6.58 -9.16 -20.28
N ASP A 236 -5.80 -8.39 -19.52
CA ASP A 236 -4.85 -8.89 -18.51
C ASP A 236 -5.51 -8.99 -17.12
N GLY A 237 -6.63 -8.29 -16.91
CA GLY A 237 -7.36 -8.25 -15.65
C GLY A 237 -8.48 -7.21 -15.67
N VAL A 238 -8.91 -6.79 -14.49
CA VAL A 238 -9.87 -5.68 -14.33
C VAL A 238 -9.30 -4.57 -13.47
N LEU A 239 -9.55 -3.33 -13.86
CA LEU A 239 -9.51 -2.18 -12.97
C LEU A 239 -10.82 -2.17 -12.18
N PHE A 240 -10.72 -1.92 -10.89
CA PHE A 240 -11.78 -1.87 -9.89
C PHE A 240 -11.71 -0.52 -9.18
N PHE A 241 -12.87 0.08 -8.97
CA PHE A 241 -13.04 1.27 -8.15
C PHE A 241 -14.50 1.39 -7.73
N TRP A 242 -14.78 2.32 -6.83
CA TRP A 242 -16.11 2.51 -6.28
C TRP A 242 -16.52 3.98 -6.23
N GLU A 243 -17.82 4.19 -6.10
CA GLU A 243 -18.44 5.48 -5.86
C GLU A 243 -19.37 5.39 -4.65
N LEU A 244 -19.31 6.38 -3.76
CA LEU A 244 -20.29 6.57 -2.70
C LEU A 244 -21.31 7.61 -3.17
N ASP A 245 -22.57 7.19 -3.27
CA ASP A 245 -23.70 8.08 -3.43
C ASP A 245 -24.15 8.53 -2.04
N MET A 246 -23.74 9.76 -1.68
CA MET A 246 -23.82 10.23 -0.31
C MET A 246 -25.27 10.47 0.15
N THR A 247 -26.16 10.80 -0.78
CA THR A 247 -27.56 11.17 -0.53
C THR A 247 -28.58 10.18 -1.12
N GLY A 248 -28.13 9.28 -2.01
CA GLY A 248 -28.93 8.21 -2.60
C GLY A 248 -29.65 8.61 -3.90
N ASP A 249 -29.57 9.88 -4.29
CA ASP A 249 -30.14 10.47 -5.50
C ASP A 249 -29.06 10.86 -6.54
N GLY A 250 -27.79 10.54 -6.27
CA GLY A 250 -26.66 10.84 -7.15
C GLY A 250 -26.24 12.31 -7.17
N SER A 251 -26.74 13.16 -6.28
CA SER A 251 -26.39 14.59 -6.25
C SER A 251 -25.00 14.87 -5.67
N ILE A 252 -24.51 14.02 -4.77
CA ILE A 252 -23.18 14.12 -4.16
C ILE A 252 -22.50 12.75 -4.28
N ILE A 253 -21.42 12.69 -5.05
CA ILE A 253 -20.64 11.47 -5.30
C ILE A 253 -19.20 11.65 -4.82
N ILE A 254 -18.71 10.73 -3.98
CA ILE A 254 -17.27 10.49 -3.80
C ILE A 254 -16.89 9.33 -4.73
N SER A 255 -15.79 9.45 -5.49
CA SER A 255 -15.34 8.42 -6.42
C SER A 255 -13.87 8.09 -6.19
N THR A 256 -13.49 6.83 -6.42
CA THR A 256 -12.08 6.38 -6.55
C THR A 256 -11.69 6.07 -8.00
N GLU A 257 -12.51 6.50 -8.97
CA GLU A 257 -12.21 6.33 -10.40
C GLU A 257 -10.89 7.04 -10.78
N PRO A 258 -9.92 6.31 -11.36
CA PRO A 258 -8.64 6.91 -11.75
C PRO A 258 -8.84 8.10 -12.71
N GLY A 259 -8.27 9.26 -12.35
CA GLY A 259 -8.31 10.48 -13.16
C GLY A 259 -9.63 11.27 -13.07
N ASN A 260 -10.61 10.80 -12.29
CA ASN A 260 -11.89 11.47 -12.06
C ASN A 260 -12.23 11.59 -10.56
N SER A 261 -11.22 11.51 -9.71
CA SER A 261 -11.30 11.67 -8.25
C SER A 261 -10.34 12.76 -7.79
N ALA A 262 -10.61 13.34 -6.61
CA ALA A 262 -9.59 14.13 -5.92
C ALA A 262 -8.44 13.21 -5.50
N TRP A 263 -7.22 13.74 -5.49
CA TRP A 263 -6.06 12.99 -5.04
C TRP A 263 -6.18 12.65 -3.55
N ARG A 264 -5.84 11.40 -3.21
CA ARG A 264 -5.81 10.84 -1.86
C ARG A 264 -4.98 9.56 -1.86
N ASN A 265 -4.58 9.08 -0.69
CA ASN A 265 -3.77 7.88 -0.54
C ASN A 265 -4.41 6.78 0.33
N HIS A 266 -5.42 7.13 1.12
CA HIS A 266 -6.14 6.17 1.97
C HIS A 266 -7.19 5.35 1.19
N TRP A 267 -7.68 5.87 0.06
CA TRP A 267 -8.56 5.15 -0.86
C TRP A 267 -8.00 5.16 -2.27
N LEU A 268 -7.63 3.99 -2.77
CA LEU A 268 -7.03 3.83 -4.07
C LEU A 268 -7.87 2.92 -4.95
N PRO A 269 -7.91 3.16 -6.27
CA PRO A 269 -8.40 2.18 -7.22
C PRO A 269 -7.52 0.92 -7.16
N MET A 270 -8.08 -0.22 -7.55
CA MET A 270 -7.40 -1.51 -7.51
C MET A 270 -7.36 -2.18 -8.87
N MET A 271 -6.32 -2.97 -9.14
CA MET A 271 -6.27 -3.85 -10.31
C MET A 271 -6.26 -5.32 -9.87
N PHE A 272 -7.12 -6.12 -10.47
CA PHE A 272 -7.19 -7.56 -10.25
C PHE A 272 -6.68 -8.30 -11.49
N ALA A 273 -5.54 -8.97 -11.36
CA ALA A 273 -4.94 -9.71 -12.46
C ALA A 273 -5.72 -10.99 -12.76
N PHE A 274 -5.82 -11.34 -14.04
CA PHE A 274 -6.24 -12.67 -14.44
C PHE A 274 -5.04 -13.63 -14.51
N PRO A 275 -5.27 -14.95 -14.37
CA PRO A 275 -4.20 -15.95 -14.42
C PRO A 275 -3.41 -15.99 -15.74
N ARG A 276 -4.02 -15.46 -16.81
CA ARG A 276 -3.47 -15.35 -18.16
C ARG A 276 -4.13 -14.18 -18.85
N SER A 277 -3.49 -13.70 -19.91
CA SER A 277 -4.09 -12.73 -20.82
C SER A 277 -5.11 -13.39 -21.75
N TYR A 278 -6.22 -12.71 -21.99
CA TYR A 278 -7.29 -13.16 -22.89
C TYR A 278 -7.33 -12.28 -24.14
N PRO A 279 -6.95 -12.78 -25.33
CA PRO A 279 -7.02 -12.02 -26.57
C PRO A 279 -8.44 -11.55 -26.87
N VAL A 280 -8.59 -10.28 -27.26
CA VAL A 280 -9.88 -9.69 -27.60
C VAL A 280 -9.81 -8.87 -28.89
N LYS A 281 -10.96 -8.60 -29.49
CA LYS A 281 -11.11 -7.74 -30.66
C LYS A 281 -12.07 -6.59 -30.37
N LEU A 282 -11.93 -5.51 -31.14
CA LEU A 282 -12.93 -4.44 -31.17
C LEU A 282 -14.33 -5.01 -31.45
N ASN A 283 -15.33 -4.52 -30.73
CA ASN A 283 -16.74 -4.93 -30.73
C ASN A 283 -16.98 -6.39 -30.27
N GLN A 284 -15.98 -7.03 -29.64
CA GLN A 284 -16.19 -8.34 -29.03
C GLN A 284 -16.89 -8.17 -27.68
N MET A 285 -17.94 -8.95 -27.44
CA MET A 285 -18.51 -9.11 -26.11
C MET A 285 -17.62 -10.02 -25.25
N VAL A 286 -17.22 -9.53 -24.09
CA VAL A 286 -16.52 -10.32 -23.06
C VAL A 286 -17.43 -10.49 -21.85
N LYS A 287 -17.27 -11.62 -21.15
CA LYS A 287 -18.03 -11.94 -19.93
C LYS A 287 -17.06 -12.00 -18.75
N ILE A 288 -17.34 -11.23 -17.71
CA ILE A 288 -16.55 -11.22 -16.47
C ILE A 288 -17.48 -11.55 -15.31
N GLY A 289 -17.13 -12.58 -14.55
CA GLY A 289 -17.78 -12.91 -13.29
C GLY A 289 -17.21 -12.03 -12.17
N SER A 290 -18.11 -11.37 -11.44
CA SER A 290 -17.84 -10.58 -10.24
C SER A 290 -18.40 -11.31 -9.02
N TYR A 291 -17.57 -11.46 -8.00
CA TYR A 291 -17.89 -12.21 -6.79
C TYR A 291 -17.40 -11.43 -5.58
N HIS A 292 -18.07 -11.60 -4.45
CA HIS A 292 -17.59 -11.10 -3.17
C HIS A 292 -18.07 -11.95 -2.01
N ASP A 293 -17.31 -11.94 -0.93
CA ASP A 293 -17.76 -12.36 0.39
C ASP A 293 -18.09 -11.10 1.22
N THR A 294 -17.92 -11.14 2.54
CA THR A 294 -18.19 -9.98 3.40
C THR A 294 -17.03 -8.97 3.45
N VAL A 295 -15.84 -9.32 2.95
CA VAL A 295 -14.59 -8.56 3.12
C VAL A 295 -13.69 -8.51 1.86
N SER A 296 -13.99 -9.26 0.80
CA SER A 296 -13.17 -9.27 -0.42
C SER A 296 -14.01 -9.47 -1.68
N PHE A 297 -13.57 -8.83 -2.76
CA PHE A 297 -13.97 -9.08 -4.14
C PHE A 297 -12.98 -10.01 -4.85
N TRP A 298 -13.46 -10.69 -5.89
CA TRP A 298 -12.60 -11.32 -6.88
C TRP A 298 -13.32 -11.44 -8.23
N PHE A 299 -12.52 -11.54 -9.30
CA PHE A 299 -13.01 -11.50 -10.67
C PHE A 299 -12.49 -12.66 -11.49
N ARG A 300 -13.28 -13.08 -12.48
CA ARG A 300 -12.89 -14.16 -13.39
C ARG A 300 -13.37 -13.88 -14.81
N PHE A 301 -12.47 -14.04 -15.78
CA PHE A 301 -12.85 -14.09 -17.19
C PHE A 301 -13.64 -15.38 -17.48
N VAL A 302 -14.80 -15.27 -18.11
CA VAL A 302 -15.73 -16.39 -18.35
C VAL A 302 -15.65 -16.84 -19.81
N ASP A 303 -14.94 -17.96 -20.03
CA ASP A 303 -14.81 -18.60 -21.35
C ASP A 303 -15.98 -19.55 -21.70
N ASN A 304 -16.62 -20.17 -20.69
CA ASN A 304 -17.73 -21.13 -20.83
C ASN A 304 -18.75 -20.94 -19.70
N GLU A 305 -20.05 -21.07 -20.01
CA GLU A 305 -21.18 -20.74 -19.11
C GLU A 305 -21.36 -21.73 -17.94
N ASP A 306 -20.74 -22.92 -17.97
CA ASP A 306 -20.98 -24.00 -17.01
C ASP A 306 -20.24 -23.84 -15.65
N ILE A 307 -19.31 -22.89 -15.49
CA ILE A 307 -18.42 -22.77 -14.29
C ILE A 307 -18.92 -21.68 -13.30
N VAL A 308 -20.07 -21.08 -13.58
CA VAL A 308 -20.40 -19.69 -13.20
C VAL A 308 -20.95 -19.50 -11.79
N TYR A 309 -21.56 -20.52 -11.19
CA TYR A 309 -22.41 -20.32 -10.00
C TYR A 309 -21.79 -20.77 -8.68
N GLU A 310 -20.62 -21.41 -8.69
CA GLU A 310 -19.92 -21.70 -7.45
C GLU A 310 -19.18 -20.44 -6.98
N ASN A 311 -19.65 -19.85 -5.87
CA ASN A 311 -18.97 -18.76 -5.16
C ASN A 311 -17.70 -19.28 -4.47
N LYS A 312 -16.75 -19.83 -5.24
CA LYS A 312 -15.52 -20.43 -4.75
C LYS A 312 -14.32 -19.63 -5.22
N ARG A 313 -13.70 -18.92 -4.29
CA ARG A 313 -12.42 -18.23 -4.51
C ARG A 313 -11.36 -19.28 -4.90
N THR A 314 -10.79 -19.14 -6.09
CA THR A 314 -9.76 -20.07 -6.60
C THR A 314 -8.39 -19.65 -6.09
N GLU A 315 -7.91 -20.28 -5.03
CA GLU A 315 -6.62 -19.92 -4.43
C GLU A 315 -5.43 -20.29 -5.35
N CYS A 316 -4.29 -19.61 -5.19
CA CYS A 316 -3.03 -20.06 -5.81
C CYS A 316 -2.68 -21.43 -5.24
N ASP A 317 -2.41 -22.39 -6.14
CA ASP A 317 -1.89 -23.72 -5.84
C ASP A 317 -0.34 -23.75 -5.83
N CYS A 318 0.25 -22.59 -6.10
CA CYS A 318 1.67 -22.38 -6.24
C CYS A 318 2.40 -22.15 -4.91
N ASN A 319 1.69 -21.74 -3.84
CA ASN A 319 2.17 -21.15 -2.59
C ASN A 319 3.25 -20.05 -2.73
N TRP A 320 3.46 -19.49 -3.93
CA TRP A 320 4.37 -18.37 -4.17
C TRP A 320 3.64 -17.04 -3.96
N HIS A 321 2.46 -16.88 -4.55
CA HIS A 321 1.60 -15.68 -4.40
C HIS A 321 1.08 -15.47 -2.96
N SER A 322 1.26 -16.45 -2.07
CA SER A 322 1.03 -16.33 -0.63
C SER A 322 2.29 -15.96 0.18
N SER A 323 3.46 -16.06 -0.43
CA SER A 323 4.77 -15.86 0.22
C SER A 323 5.43 -14.54 -0.13
N ALA A 324 4.95 -13.83 -1.16
CA ALA A 324 5.44 -12.52 -1.54
C ALA A 324 4.28 -11.64 -2.05
N PRO A 325 4.35 -10.30 -1.86
CA PRO A 325 3.39 -9.36 -2.44
C PRO A 325 3.37 -9.42 -3.98
N ALA A 326 2.26 -9.03 -4.60
CA ALA A 326 2.11 -9.05 -6.06
C ALA A 326 3.19 -8.22 -6.79
N SER A 327 3.55 -7.06 -6.25
CA SER A 327 4.61 -6.20 -6.76
C SER A 327 5.99 -6.88 -6.78
N SER A 328 6.23 -7.86 -5.90
CA SER A 328 7.47 -8.63 -5.92
C SER A 328 7.56 -9.53 -7.15
N PHE A 329 6.44 -10.02 -7.69
CA PHE A 329 6.44 -10.80 -8.92
C PHE A 329 6.81 -9.95 -10.12
N TYR A 330 6.35 -8.69 -10.18
CA TYR A 330 6.85 -7.75 -11.18
C TYR A 330 8.38 -7.68 -11.10
N ARG A 331 8.94 -7.38 -9.90
CA ARG A 331 10.39 -7.31 -9.69
C ARG A 331 11.13 -8.61 -10.07
N PHE A 332 10.57 -9.76 -9.71
CA PHE A 332 11.11 -11.08 -10.04
C PHE A 332 11.19 -11.32 -11.54
N ASN A 333 10.12 -11.00 -12.28
CA ASN A 333 10.11 -11.14 -13.73
C ASN A 333 11.12 -10.21 -14.42
N GLN A 334 11.53 -9.12 -13.77
CA GLN A 334 12.52 -8.22 -14.33
C GLN A 334 13.95 -8.77 -14.32
N TYR A 335 14.29 -9.75 -13.47
CA TYR A 335 15.64 -10.35 -13.45
C TYR A 335 16.06 -10.89 -14.83
N GLU A 336 15.10 -11.34 -15.65
CA GLU A 336 15.35 -11.83 -17.01
C GLU A 336 15.93 -10.75 -17.95
N HIS A 337 15.79 -9.46 -17.60
CA HIS A 337 16.14 -8.33 -18.46
C HIS A 337 17.06 -7.31 -17.76
N LEU A 338 17.56 -7.62 -16.56
CA LEU A 338 18.46 -6.73 -15.82
C LEU A 338 19.93 -6.98 -16.19
N ASP A 339 20.63 -5.91 -16.56
CA ASP A 339 22.09 -5.91 -16.76
C ASP A 339 22.82 -6.45 -15.52
N PHE A 340 22.29 -6.16 -14.33
CA PHE A 340 22.79 -6.68 -13.07
C PHE A 340 22.78 -8.22 -13.01
N THR A 341 21.72 -8.86 -13.50
CA THR A 341 21.58 -10.32 -13.49
C THR A 341 22.56 -10.99 -14.45
N GLU A 342 22.72 -10.44 -15.66
CA GLU A 342 23.70 -10.94 -16.62
C GLU A 342 25.13 -10.76 -16.09
N TRP A 343 25.42 -9.59 -15.53
CA TRP A 343 26.71 -9.30 -14.91
C TRP A 343 27.01 -10.23 -13.73
N ALA A 344 26.06 -10.43 -12.82
CA ALA A 344 26.20 -11.34 -11.68
C ALA A 344 26.46 -12.78 -12.14
N SER A 345 25.73 -13.26 -13.15
CA SER A 345 25.94 -14.59 -13.74
C SER A 345 27.36 -14.77 -14.29
N ARG A 346 27.93 -13.75 -14.94
CA ARG A 346 29.32 -13.78 -15.44
C ARG A 346 30.36 -13.77 -14.31
N ILE A 347 30.09 -13.05 -13.22
CA ILE A 347 31.00 -12.97 -12.06
C ILE A 347 30.99 -14.26 -11.24
N CYS A 348 29.82 -14.87 -11.07
CA CYS A 348 29.63 -16.11 -10.29
C CYS A 348 30.00 -17.39 -11.05
N LYS A 349 30.20 -17.31 -12.37
CA LYS A 349 30.53 -18.47 -13.21
C LYS A 349 31.75 -19.24 -12.69
N ASP A 350 31.58 -20.55 -12.55
CA ASP A 350 32.57 -21.55 -12.11
C ASP A 350 33.19 -21.22 -10.73
N ARG A 351 32.44 -20.53 -9.86
CA ARG A 351 32.88 -20.14 -8.51
C ARG A 351 31.91 -20.55 -7.42
N ASN A 352 32.37 -20.52 -6.16
CA ASN A 352 31.52 -20.66 -4.99
C ASN A 352 31.11 -19.28 -4.47
N ALA A 353 29.80 -19.00 -4.39
CA ALA A 353 29.28 -17.66 -4.11
C ALA A 353 28.34 -17.61 -2.91
N LEU A 354 28.36 -16.51 -2.16
CA LEU A 354 27.31 -16.16 -1.20
C LEU A 354 26.45 -15.03 -1.77
N ILE A 355 25.12 -15.20 -1.76
CA ILE A 355 24.15 -14.18 -2.17
C ILE A 355 23.48 -13.58 -0.93
N LEU A 356 23.52 -12.26 -0.82
CA LEU A 356 22.85 -11.49 0.24
C LEU A 356 21.77 -10.60 -0.39
N GLY A 357 20.53 -10.74 0.08
CA GLY A 357 19.40 -9.94 -0.37
C GLY A 357 18.06 -10.57 -0.01
N SER A 358 17.12 -9.75 0.46
CA SER A 358 15.80 -10.20 0.93
C SER A 358 14.86 -10.56 -0.22
N HIS A 359 14.25 -11.74 -0.15
CA HIS A 359 13.44 -12.32 -1.23
C HIS A 359 14.17 -12.33 -2.58
N SER A 360 15.50 -12.49 -2.57
CA SER A 360 16.30 -12.53 -3.80
C SER A 360 16.06 -13.83 -4.57
N ILE A 361 15.73 -13.71 -5.85
CA ILE A 361 15.69 -14.85 -6.78
C ILE A 361 16.90 -14.90 -7.73
N LEU A 362 17.91 -14.03 -7.53
CA LEU A 362 19.13 -14.00 -8.35
C LEU A 362 19.80 -15.37 -8.42
N THR A 363 19.78 -16.09 -7.31
CA THR A 363 20.30 -17.45 -7.18
C THR A 363 19.75 -18.39 -8.27
N ALA A 364 18.46 -18.29 -8.62
CA ALA A 364 17.87 -19.13 -9.66
C ALA A 364 18.47 -18.87 -11.05
N PHE A 365 18.92 -17.64 -11.31
CA PHE A 365 19.54 -17.24 -12.58
C PHE A 365 21.01 -17.67 -12.67
N ILE A 366 21.75 -17.63 -11.57
CA ILE A 366 23.18 -17.97 -11.59
C ILE A 366 23.46 -19.47 -11.41
N LEU A 367 22.51 -20.24 -10.88
CA LEU A 367 22.69 -21.64 -10.46
C LEU A 367 23.20 -22.56 -11.56
N HIS A 368 22.87 -22.28 -12.81
CA HIS A 368 23.32 -23.08 -13.95
C HIS A 368 24.81 -22.89 -14.28
N SER A 369 25.48 -21.90 -13.69
CA SER A 369 26.86 -21.51 -14.00
C SER A 369 27.78 -21.47 -12.79
N VAL A 370 27.21 -21.38 -11.57
CA VAL A 370 27.95 -21.38 -10.30
C VAL A 370 28.36 -22.81 -9.90
N ASN A 371 29.48 -22.97 -9.19
CA ASN A 371 29.91 -24.27 -8.65
C ASN A 371 29.03 -24.66 -7.44
N SER A 372 28.94 -23.78 -6.46
CA SER A 372 28.00 -23.84 -5.33
C SER A 372 27.58 -22.42 -4.91
N VAL A 373 26.40 -22.31 -4.31
CA VAL A 373 25.85 -21.03 -3.85
C VAL A 373 25.20 -21.18 -2.49
N ALA A 374 25.58 -20.30 -1.57
CA ALA A 374 24.88 -20.06 -0.32
C ALA A 374 24.03 -18.79 -0.47
N GLN A 375 22.85 -18.75 0.16
CA GLN A 375 22.01 -17.56 0.22
C GLN A 375 21.53 -17.32 1.65
N VAL A 376 21.43 -16.06 2.05
CA VAL A 376 20.84 -15.67 3.34
C VAL A 376 19.50 -14.98 3.08
N ASP A 377 18.47 -15.40 3.81
CA ASP A 377 17.15 -14.77 3.76
C ASP A 377 16.41 -15.01 5.08
N SER A 378 15.97 -13.95 5.76
CA SER A 378 15.31 -14.08 7.06
C SER A 378 13.87 -14.62 6.97
N ASP A 379 13.22 -14.55 5.81
CA ASP A 379 11.85 -15.04 5.64
C ASP A 379 11.80 -16.56 5.45
N HIS A 380 11.42 -17.26 6.52
CA HIS A 380 11.25 -18.71 6.51
C HIS A 380 10.28 -19.22 5.43
N ARG A 381 9.19 -18.48 5.13
CA ARG A 381 8.22 -18.86 4.10
C ARG A 381 8.87 -18.80 2.72
N PHE A 382 9.62 -17.74 2.44
CA PHE A 382 10.39 -17.61 1.20
C PHE A 382 11.45 -18.71 1.08
N ARG A 383 12.34 -18.85 2.07
CA ARG A 383 13.39 -19.90 2.08
C ARG A 383 12.83 -21.28 1.76
N SER A 384 11.83 -21.70 2.55
CA SER A 384 11.18 -23.00 2.40
C SER A 384 10.58 -23.20 1.01
N LYS A 385 10.04 -22.14 0.40
CA LYS A 385 9.40 -22.21 -0.92
C LYS A 385 10.42 -22.20 -2.04
N PHE A 386 11.42 -21.34 -1.96
CA PHE A 386 12.46 -21.20 -2.95
C PHE A 386 13.32 -22.46 -3.02
N LEU A 387 13.75 -23.03 -1.88
CA LEU A 387 14.41 -24.34 -1.81
C LEU A 387 13.59 -25.41 -2.54
N ARG A 388 12.33 -25.67 -2.14
CA ARG A 388 11.50 -26.69 -2.81
C ARG A 388 11.29 -26.48 -4.32
N THR A 389 11.41 -25.24 -4.79
CA THR A 389 11.26 -24.89 -6.21
C THR A 389 12.55 -25.16 -6.97
N VAL A 390 13.70 -24.77 -6.41
CA VAL A 390 15.01 -24.78 -7.07
C VAL A 390 15.80 -26.06 -6.78
N GLU A 391 15.71 -26.62 -5.58
CA GLU A 391 16.37 -27.86 -5.11
C GLU A 391 16.05 -29.06 -6.00
N ARG A 392 14.83 -29.14 -6.57
CA ARG A 392 14.45 -30.19 -7.54
C ARG A 392 15.37 -30.23 -8.77
N THR A 393 16.06 -29.15 -9.07
CA THR A 393 16.95 -29.05 -10.24
C THR A 393 18.43 -29.17 -9.89
N ASN A 394 18.86 -28.80 -8.67
CA ASN A 394 20.28 -28.74 -8.29
C ASN A 394 20.48 -28.90 -6.75
N PRO A 395 20.20 -30.06 -6.15
CA PRO A 395 20.16 -30.22 -4.68
C PRO A 395 21.53 -30.07 -4.02
N ASP A 396 22.61 -30.46 -4.70
CA ASP A 396 23.96 -30.48 -4.11
C ASP A 396 24.70 -29.13 -4.19
N ARG A 397 24.07 -28.08 -4.75
CA ARG A 397 24.74 -26.81 -5.08
C ARG A 397 24.16 -25.59 -4.38
N LEU A 398 23.09 -25.73 -3.60
CA LEU A 398 22.37 -24.61 -2.99
C LEU A 398 22.17 -24.84 -1.50
N THR A 399 22.64 -23.92 -0.66
CA THR A 399 22.23 -23.80 0.74
C THR A 399 21.53 -22.46 0.96
N ILE A 400 20.52 -22.44 1.83
CA ILE A 400 19.83 -21.20 2.19
C ILE A 400 19.65 -21.15 3.69
N ASP A 401 20.30 -20.18 4.30
CA ASP A 401 20.38 -20.00 5.74
C ASP A 401 19.55 -18.79 6.18
N GLU A 402 19.11 -18.81 7.44
CA GLU A 402 18.33 -17.69 8.02
C GLU A 402 19.20 -16.49 8.31
N LEU A 403 20.38 -16.73 8.86
CA LEU A 403 21.33 -15.72 9.28
C LEU A 403 22.68 -15.95 8.61
N ILE A 404 23.38 -14.85 8.35
CA ILE A 404 24.73 -14.89 7.80
C ILE A 404 25.71 -15.68 8.68
N CYS A 405 25.50 -15.72 10.00
CA CYS A 405 26.35 -16.46 10.92
C CYS A 405 26.25 -17.98 10.79
N ASP A 406 25.18 -18.47 10.16
CA ASP A 406 24.93 -19.91 9.99
C ASP A 406 25.56 -20.44 8.69
N VAL A 407 26.01 -19.54 7.81
CA VAL A 407 26.60 -19.90 6.51
C VAL A 407 27.99 -20.51 6.70
N GLU A 408 28.23 -21.64 6.04
CA GLU A 408 29.57 -22.22 5.93
C GLU A 408 30.44 -21.39 4.97
N MET A 409 31.33 -20.59 5.56
CA MET A 409 32.15 -19.64 4.80
C MET A 409 33.38 -20.27 4.12
N GLU A 410 33.77 -21.50 4.52
CA GLU A 410 34.93 -22.18 3.95
C GLU A 410 34.68 -22.59 2.50
N GLY A 411 35.63 -22.29 1.61
CA GLY A 411 35.52 -22.61 0.19
C GLY A 411 34.72 -21.62 -0.64
N LEU A 412 34.01 -20.66 -0.06
CA LEU A 412 33.44 -19.53 -0.78
C LEU A 412 34.56 -18.64 -1.38
N GLU A 413 34.29 -18.04 -2.53
CA GLU A 413 35.25 -17.18 -3.25
C GLU A 413 34.78 -15.73 -3.37
N LEU A 414 33.47 -15.50 -3.35
CA LEU A 414 32.87 -14.18 -3.48
C LEU A 414 31.56 -14.05 -2.72
N VAL A 415 31.19 -12.79 -2.44
CA VAL A 415 29.88 -12.41 -1.93
C VAL A 415 29.24 -11.44 -2.93
N MET A 416 27.97 -11.67 -3.26
CA MET A 416 27.16 -10.83 -4.13
C MET A 416 26.01 -10.22 -3.34
N PHE A 417 25.95 -8.90 -3.29
CA PHE A 417 24.85 -8.13 -2.73
C PHE A 417 23.84 -7.85 -3.83
N ASP A 418 22.65 -8.42 -3.70
CA ASP A 418 21.57 -8.23 -4.65
C ASP A 418 20.84 -6.92 -4.38
N LEU A 419 21.21 -5.88 -5.11
CA LEU A 419 20.59 -4.56 -4.97
C LEU A 419 19.17 -4.47 -5.55
N ASN A 420 18.73 -5.50 -6.28
CA ASN A 420 17.36 -5.63 -6.78
C ASN A 420 16.49 -6.54 -5.87
N SER A 421 17.01 -6.93 -4.70
CA SER A 421 16.25 -7.61 -3.66
C SER A 421 15.23 -6.64 -3.01
N ALA A 422 14.32 -7.16 -2.18
CA ALA A 422 13.39 -6.31 -1.45
C ALA A 422 14.18 -5.38 -0.51
N PRO A 423 13.86 -4.09 -0.42
CA PRO A 423 14.47 -3.23 0.57
C PRO A 423 14.10 -3.73 1.98
N THR A 424 15.04 -3.64 2.90
CA THR A 424 14.77 -3.94 4.31
C THR A 424 14.39 -2.68 5.06
N ASN A 425 14.00 -2.82 6.33
CA ASN A 425 13.59 -1.69 7.17
C ASN A 425 14.71 -0.66 7.35
N SER A 426 15.98 -1.08 7.26
CA SER A 426 17.12 -0.18 7.33
C SER A 426 17.94 -0.22 6.03
N PRO A 427 18.26 0.94 5.43
CA PRO A 427 19.18 0.97 4.30
C PRO A 427 20.59 0.47 4.65
N PHE A 428 20.94 0.32 5.94
CA PHE A 428 22.30 -0.03 6.37
C PHE A 428 22.49 -1.48 6.80
N GLU A 429 21.44 -2.31 6.79
CA GLU A 429 21.52 -3.71 7.20
C GLU A 429 22.63 -4.46 6.44
N PHE A 430 22.68 -4.31 5.12
CA PHE A 430 23.73 -4.92 4.28
C PHE A 430 25.12 -4.30 4.46
N VAL A 431 25.22 -3.08 5.01
CA VAL A 431 26.52 -2.42 5.25
C VAL A 431 27.26 -3.11 6.38
N GLU A 432 26.57 -3.42 7.47
CA GLU A 432 27.14 -4.19 8.58
C GLU A 432 27.68 -5.54 8.08
N ASP A 433 26.85 -6.30 7.35
CA ASP A 433 27.22 -7.60 6.80
C ASP A 433 28.45 -7.51 5.89
N PHE A 434 28.50 -6.52 5.01
CA PHE A 434 29.63 -6.31 4.12
C PHE A 434 30.94 -6.09 4.87
N TRP A 435 30.94 -5.19 5.86
CA TRP A 435 32.17 -4.87 6.60
C TRP A 435 32.61 -6.03 7.48
N ARG A 436 31.66 -6.70 8.13
CA ARG A 436 31.92 -7.91 8.91
C ARG A 436 32.52 -9.02 8.05
N ILE A 437 32.00 -9.24 6.83
CA ILE A 437 32.58 -10.18 5.87
C ILE A 437 34.00 -9.77 5.49
N ARG A 438 34.24 -8.49 5.18
CA ARG A 438 35.59 -8.02 4.79
C ARG A 438 36.62 -8.18 5.89
N GLU A 439 36.22 -7.96 7.14
CA GLU A 439 37.09 -8.10 8.32
C GLU A 439 37.38 -9.57 8.63
N LEU A 440 36.34 -10.40 8.73
CA LEU A 440 36.47 -11.80 9.14
C LEU A 440 36.97 -12.71 8.00
N TYR A 441 36.62 -12.38 6.75
CA TYR A 441 36.89 -13.19 5.57
C TYR A 441 37.54 -12.37 4.43
N PRO A 442 38.74 -11.80 4.63
CA PRO A 442 39.38 -10.88 3.68
C PRO A 442 39.74 -11.51 2.32
N ARG A 443 39.61 -12.84 2.17
CA ARG A 443 39.79 -13.55 0.90
C ARG A 443 38.56 -13.46 -0.01
N LEU A 444 37.36 -13.29 0.58
CA LEU A 444 36.11 -13.19 -0.17
C LEU A 444 36.04 -11.86 -0.91
N LYS A 445 35.80 -11.92 -2.22
CA LYS A 445 35.59 -10.72 -3.03
C LYS A 445 34.14 -10.30 -2.96
N ALA A 446 33.86 -9.12 -2.42
CA ALA A 446 32.51 -8.56 -2.39
C ALA A 446 32.15 -7.84 -3.70
N TYR A 447 30.92 -8.02 -4.14
CA TYR A 447 30.35 -7.49 -5.38
C TYR A 447 28.93 -6.96 -5.15
N PRO A 448 28.52 -5.83 -5.76
CA PRO A 448 29.33 -4.91 -6.55
C PRO A 448 30.50 -4.30 -5.78
N LYS A 449 31.63 -4.07 -6.48
CA LYS A 449 32.82 -3.47 -5.85
C LYS A 449 32.57 -2.05 -5.35
N ASN A 450 31.69 -1.35 -6.06
CA ASN A 450 31.28 0.01 -5.74
C ASN A 450 29.78 -0.02 -5.50
N MET A 451 29.39 0.43 -4.31
CA MET A 451 28.00 0.65 -3.95
C MET A 451 27.90 2.03 -3.34
N PHE A 452 26.93 2.80 -3.81
CA PHE A 452 26.73 4.17 -3.40
C PHE A 452 25.33 4.31 -2.82
N PHE A 453 25.24 4.76 -1.58
CA PHE A 453 23.98 5.17 -0.99
C PHE A 453 23.70 6.59 -1.44
N GLN A 454 22.67 6.72 -2.27
CA GLN A 454 22.26 7.98 -2.86
C GLN A 454 21.10 8.56 -2.04
N ALA A 455 21.05 9.89 -2.01
CA ALA A 455 19.96 10.65 -1.46
C ALA A 455 19.57 11.72 -2.47
N THR A 456 18.31 11.75 -2.87
CA THR A 456 17.80 12.78 -3.78
C THR A 456 16.73 13.61 -3.11
N GLN A 457 16.96 14.92 -3.07
CA GLN A 457 15.96 15.89 -2.64
C GLN A 457 14.92 16.03 -3.75
N VAL A 458 13.66 15.96 -3.37
CA VAL A 458 12.54 16.04 -4.31
C VAL A 458 11.53 17.08 -3.88
N LYS A 459 10.90 17.67 -4.88
CA LYS A 459 9.59 18.29 -4.73
C LYS A 459 8.54 17.22 -5.03
N LEU A 460 7.63 16.99 -4.10
CA LEU A 460 6.55 16.01 -4.26
C LEU A 460 5.35 16.69 -4.94
N GLY A 461 4.55 15.90 -5.63
CA GLY A 461 3.18 16.29 -5.95
C GLY A 461 2.32 16.25 -4.69
N GLU A 462 1.16 15.63 -4.79
CA GLU A 462 0.18 15.61 -3.71
C GLU A 462 0.58 14.71 -2.51
N LEU A 463 1.56 13.80 -2.69
CA LEU A 463 2.07 12.92 -1.62
C LEU A 463 2.58 13.67 -0.38
N VAL A 464 2.94 14.96 -0.51
CA VAL A 464 3.31 15.82 0.62
C VAL A 464 2.24 15.87 1.72
N LYS A 465 0.95 15.67 1.36
CA LYS A 465 -0.18 15.65 2.29
C LYS A 465 -0.09 14.55 3.34
N ARG A 466 0.58 13.43 3.04
CA ARG A 466 0.75 12.27 3.93
C ARG A 466 1.38 12.63 5.28
N ARG A 467 2.16 13.71 5.33
CA ARG A 467 2.86 14.18 6.55
C ARG A 467 2.63 15.66 6.84
N ALA A 468 1.60 16.24 6.26
CA ALA A 468 1.28 17.63 6.49
C ALA A 468 0.62 17.79 7.87
N MET A 469 1.29 18.52 8.77
CA MET A 469 0.78 18.80 10.11
C MET A 469 -0.25 19.93 10.07
N TYR A 470 -1.49 19.62 9.70
CA TYR A 470 -2.58 20.58 9.82
C TYR A 470 -3.20 20.48 11.22
N THR A 471 -3.33 21.61 11.89
CA THR A 471 -3.99 21.72 13.21
C THR A 471 -5.45 22.15 13.09
N LYS A 472 -5.96 22.31 11.87
CA LYS A 472 -7.33 22.75 11.61
C LYS A 472 -7.94 21.94 10.47
N VAL A 473 -9.16 21.47 10.67
CA VAL A 473 -9.99 20.82 9.65
C VAL A 473 -11.29 21.60 9.57
N ASP A 474 -11.54 22.25 8.43
CA ASP A 474 -12.63 23.21 8.24
C ASP A 474 -12.67 24.28 9.35
N GLU A 475 -13.74 24.32 10.14
CA GLU A 475 -13.88 25.21 11.30
C GLU A 475 -13.22 24.69 12.58
N PHE A 476 -12.93 23.39 12.67
CA PHE A 476 -12.55 22.72 13.91
C PHE A 476 -11.05 22.75 14.20
N ASP A 477 -10.68 23.04 15.44
CA ASP A 477 -9.30 22.89 15.94
C ASP A 477 -9.00 21.42 16.23
N TYR A 478 -8.07 20.87 15.45
CA TYR A 478 -7.62 19.47 15.44
C TYR A 478 -6.21 19.30 16.03
N THR A 479 -5.72 20.28 16.79
CA THR A 479 -4.38 20.25 17.40
C THR A 479 -4.12 18.97 18.20
N ASP A 480 -5.12 18.43 18.91
CA ASP A 480 -4.95 17.19 19.69
C ASP A 480 -4.74 15.95 18.78
N PHE A 481 -5.38 15.91 17.61
CA PHE A 481 -5.11 14.88 16.60
C PHE A 481 -3.72 15.05 15.99
N ALA A 482 -3.34 16.28 15.64
CA ALA A 482 -2.01 16.57 15.10
C ALA A 482 -0.90 16.16 16.07
N HIS A 483 -1.08 16.34 17.38
CA HIS A 483 -0.14 15.86 18.39
C HIS A 483 -0.11 14.33 18.53
N LEU A 484 -1.26 13.66 18.36
CA LEU A 484 -1.32 12.19 18.38
C LEU A 484 -0.63 11.58 17.15
N ALA A 485 -0.86 12.16 15.98
CA ALA A 485 -0.32 11.71 14.70
C ALA A 485 1.16 12.08 14.55
N SER A 486 1.58 13.18 15.19
CA SER A 486 2.98 13.60 15.22
C SER A 486 3.88 12.45 15.65
N PRO A 487 4.88 12.06 14.84
CA PRO A 487 5.82 11.03 15.25
C PRO A 487 6.49 11.49 16.54
N PHE A 488 6.36 10.69 17.61
CA PHE A 488 7.08 10.95 18.85
C PHE A 488 8.56 11.23 18.53
N PRO A 489 9.24 12.10 19.28
CA PRO A 489 10.70 12.14 19.28
C PRO A 489 11.21 10.84 19.93
N THR A 490 11.14 9.72 19.21
CA THR A 490 11.64 8.42 19.65
C THR A 490 13.15 8.34 19.45
N ILE A 491 13.80 7.71 20.42
CA ILE A 491 15.25 7.65 20.64
C ILE A 491 15.92 6.55 19.77
N TYR A 492 15.28 6.04 18.71
CA TYR A 492 15.91 5.10 17.78
C TYR A 492 15.77 5.50 16.30
N ASP A 493 16.83 5.13 15.59
CA ASP A 493 17.24 5.56 14.27
C ASP A 493 16.25 5.19 13.15
N TYR A 494 16.25 6.00 12.07
CA TYR A 494 15.49 5.87 10.83
C TYR A 494 13.99 6.22 10.90
N GLN A 495 13.66 7.50 10.73
CA GLN A 495 12.31 7.95 10.34
C GLN A 495 12.14 7.85 8.81
N LEU A 496 12.45 6.67 8.26
CA LEU A 496 12.34 6.39 6.84
C LEU A 496 11.09 5.52 6.62
N GLU A 497 10.25 5.93 5.69
CA GLU A 497 9.15 5.11 5.19
C GLU A 497 9.61 4.37 3.93
N LEU A 498 9.02 3.20 3.65
CA LEU A 498 9.22 2.48 2.40
C LEU A 498 8.02 2.69 1.49
N LEU A 499 8.19 3.53 0.46
CA LEU A 499 7.13 3.84 -0.49
C LEU A 499 7.51 3.44 -1.93
N PRO A 500 6.56 2.94 -2.73
CA PRO A 500 6.76 2.70 -4.16
C PRO A 500 6.78 4.04 -4.93
N MET A 501 7.92 4.72 -5.00
CA MET A 501 7.99 6.10 -5.55
C MET A 501 7.67 6.19 -7.04
N TRP A 502 7.55 5.07 -7.73
CA TRP A 502 7.05 5.02 -9.10
C TRP A 502 5.55 5.35 -9.19
N GLU A 503 4.79 5.23 -8.10
CA GLU A 503 3.36 5.56 -8.04
C GLU A 503 3.08 7.05 -7.83
N TYR A 504 4.09 7.83 -7.44
CA TYR A 504 3.90 9.21 -7.00
C TYR A 504 4.72 10.19 -7.82
N GLU A 505 4.07 11.25 -8.27
CA GLU A 505 4.73 12.38 -8.91
C GLU A 505 5.82 12.95 -7.99
N SER A 506 7.05 12.93 -8.48
CA SER A 506 8.21 13.47 -7.77
C SER A 506 9.16 14.12 -8.75
N HIS A 507 9.65 15.30 -8.41
CA HIS A 507 10.57 16.08 -9.22
C HIS A 507 11.91 16.16 -8.51
N ILE A 508 12.94 15.55 -9.12
CA ILE A 508 14.30 15.54 -8.56
C ILE A 508 14.88 16.95 -8.61
N LEU A 509 15.18 17.50 -7.44
CA LEU A 509 15.86 18.79 -7.28
C LEU A 509 17.37 18.59 -7.31
N LYS A 510 17.87 17.65 -6.50
CA LYS A 510 19.30 17.44 -6.32
C LYS A 510 19.63 16.08 -5.73
N THR A 511 20.50 15.35 -6.42
CA THR A 511 21.03 14.07 -5.94
C THR A 511 22.42 14.24 -5.33
N THR A 512 22.64 13.62 -4.18
CA THR A 512 23.92 13.58 -3.46
C THR A 512 24.24 12.15 -3.05
N THR A 513 25.47 11.72 -3.31
CA THR A 513 25.99 10.47 -2.72
C THR A 513 26.34 10.74 -1.25
N ILE A 514 25.65 10.07 -0.33
CA ILE A 514 25.88 10.21 1.11
C ILE A 514 26.79 9.12 1.68
N PHE A 515 26.87 7.95 1.03
CA PHE A 515 27.80 6.90 1.45
C PHE A 515 28.36 6.15 0.25
N SER A 516 29.61 5.68 0.34
CA SER A 516 30.31 4.94 -0.72
C SER A 516 31.16 3.82 -0.14
N MET A 517 30.78 2.56 -0.35
CA MET A 517 31.43 1.40 0.32
C MET A 517 32.95 1.27 0.08
N ASP A 518 33.53 1.92 -0.92
CA ASP A 518 34.97 1.86 -1.25
C ASP A 518 35.80 2.99 -0.59
N GLU A 519 35.17 3.99 0.04
CA GLU A 519 35.89 5.12 0.62
C GLU A 519 36.46 4.75 2.02
N GLN A 520 37.78 4.81 2.19
CA GLN A 520 38.42 4.42 3.46
C GLN A 520 38.21 5.44 4.61
N ASN A 521 37.81 6.68 4.28
CA ASN A 521 37.64 7.77 5.22
C ASN A 521 36.23 8.33 5.15
N HIS A 522 35.31 7.67 5.82
CA HIS A 522 33.95 8.19 5.96
C HIS A 522 33.88 9.29 7.02
N LYS A 523 33.12 10.33 6.72
CA LYS A 523 32.78 11.34 7.72
C LYS A 523 31.72 10.75 8.65
N PRO A 524 31.87 10.86 9.98
CA PRO A 524 30.85 10.41 10.92
C PRO A 524 29.58 11.29 10.86
N GLU A 525 29.67 12.47 10.24
CA GLU A 525 28.56 13.39 10.06
C GLU A 525 28.57 13.97 8.64
N ILE A 526 27.43 13.94 7.97
CA ILE A 526 27.20 14.56 6.67
C ILE A 526 26.00 15.49 6.79
N ARG A 527 26.20 16.78 6.49
CA ARG A 527 25.14 17.78 6.49
C ARG A 527 24.63 18.00 5.09
N MET A 528 23.35 17.72 4.86
CA MET A 528 22.66 18.02 3.61
C MET A 528 21.76 19.23 3.82
N LYS A 529 22.12 20.35 3.21
CA LYS A 529 21.26 21.53 3.18
C LYS A 529 20.09 21.28 2.23
N PHE A 530 18.87 21.59 2.68
CA PHE A 530 17.69 21.52 1.83
C PHE A 530 17.71 22.62 0.77
N GLU A 531 17.37 22.26 -0.46
CA GLU A 531 16.93 23.21 -1.48
C GLU A 531 15.58 23.79 -1.05
N THR A 532 15.27 25.03 -1.47
CA THR A 532 14.10 25.77 -0.98
C THR A 532 12.78 25.00 -1.15
N GLU A 533 12.62 24.30 -2.27
CA GLU A 533 11.41 23.55 -2.63
C GLU A 533 11.45 22.07 -2.22
N THR A 534 12.36 21.67 -1.32
CA THR A 534 12.46 20.27 -0.90
C THR A 534 11.31 19.92 0.03
N ASP A 535 10.50 18.94 -0.38
CA ASP A 535 9.43 18.35 0.42
C ASP A 535 9.89 17.05 1.09
N ALA A 536 10.74 16.28 0.40
CA ALA A 536 11.25 15.01 0.90
C ALA A 536 12.65 14.67 0.36
N VAL A 537 13.27 13.66 0.98
CA VAL A 537 14.52 13.05 0.53
C VAL A 537 14.29 11.56 0.31
N ILE A 538 14.54 11.08 -0.91
CA ILE A 538 14.42 9.67 -1.27
C ILE A 538 15.81 9.04 -1.31
N PHE A 539 15.94 7.85 -0.75
CA PHE A 539 17.20 7.12 -0.63
C PHE A 539 17.14 5.75 -1.32
N TRP A 540 18.27 5.34 -1.89
CA TRP A 540 18.44 4.02 -2.50
C TRP A 540 19.93 3.65 -2.62
N TRP A 541 20.19 2.36 -2.83
CA TRP A 541 21.52 1.88 -3.19
C TRP A 541 21.69 1.82 -4.70
N SER A 542 22.85 2.26 -5.18
CA SER A 542 23.20 2.26 -6.60
C SER A 542 24.53 1.57 -6.86
N THR A 543 24.68 0.95 -8.03
CA THR A 543 25.94 0.31 -8.46
C THR A 543 26.95 1.32 -9.01
N SER A 544 26.48 2.51 -9.40
CA SER A 544 27.37 3.60 -9.82
C SER A 544 26.73 4.97 -9.66
N LYS A 545 27.56 6.03 -9.72
CA LYS A 545 27.10 7.42 -9.68
C LYS A 545 26.46 7.91 -10.99
N LYS A 546 26.49 7.12 -12.08
CA LYS A 546 26.05 7.55 -13.43
C LYS A 546 25.13 6.57 -14.16
N HIS A 547 25.43 5.28 -14.07
CA HIS A 547 24.66 4.21 -14.66
C HIS A 547 24.30 3.19 -13.58
N ASP A 548 23.07 3.27 -13.10
CA ASP A 548 22.61 2.46 -11.98
C ASP A 548 21.98 1.16 -12.49
N MET A 549 22.55 0.03 -12.08
CA MET A 549 22.02 -1.30 -12.39
C MET A 549 21.18 -1.86 -11.22
N SER A 550 20.99 -1.09 -10.14
CA SER A 550 20.32 -1.54 -8.91
C SER A 550 18.85 -1.92 -9.07
N GLY A 551 18.25 -1.63 -10.22
CA GLY A 551 16.82 -1.82 -10.45
C GLY A 551 15.95 -0.73 -9.86
N ASN A 552 16.50 0.33 -9.25
CA ASN A 552 15.71 1.45 -8.71
C ASN A 552 15.24 2.44 -9.77
N PHE A 553 16.00 2.62 -10.85
CA PHE A 553 15.65 3.51 -11.96
C PHE A 553 15.54 2.74 -13.29
N ASP A 554 14.66 3.21 -14.18
CA ASP A 554 14.62 2.79 -15.58
C ASP A 554 15.64 3.57 -16.45
N ALA A 555 15.71 3.24 -17.75
CA ALA A 555 16.64 3.87 -18.69
C ALA A 555 16.37 5.38 -18.91
N GLU A 556 15.19 5.87 -18.52
CA GLU A 556 14.76 7.26 -18.64
C GLU A 556 14.94 8.02 -17.32
N GLY A 557 15.42 7.36 -16.27
CA GLY A 557 15.65 7.96 -14.95
C GLY A 557 14.38 8.09 -14.11
N ARG A 558 13.34 7.29 -14.38
CA ARG A 558 12.15 7.17 -13.54
C ARG A 558 12.28 6.01 -12.56
N TRP A 559 11.60 6.11 -11.42
CA TRP A 559 11.53 5.00 -10.46
C TRP A 559 10.96 3.76 -11.12
N ARG A 560 11.63 2.63 -10.92
CA ARG A 560 11.26 1.38 -11.56
C ARG A 560 10.09 0.74 -10.82
N ARG A 561 9.10 0.27 -11.57
CA ARG A 561 7.92 -0.37 -10.99
C ARG A 561 8.28 -1.65 -10.22
N GLY A 562 7.51 -1.95 -9.19
CA GLY A 562 7.71 -3.11 -8.31
C GLY A 562 8.89 -2.96 -7.33
N THR A 563 9.49 -1.76 -7.24
CA THR A 563 10.49 -1.42 -6.23
C THR A 563 9.92 -0.40 -5.25
N GLN A 564 10.49 -0.37 -4.04
CA GLN A 564 10.20 0.62 -3.01
C GLN A 564 11.49 1.33 -2.64
N GLN A 565 11.37 2.58 -2.21
CA GLN A 565 12.47 3.42 -1.80
C GLN A 565 12.26 3.91 -0.38
N TRP A 566 13.36 4.13 0.34
CA TRP A 566 13.28 4.80 1.62
C TRP A 566 13.03 6.29 1.40
N ILE A 567 12.08 6.89 2.12
CA ILE A 567 11.76 8.30 2.02
C ILE A 567 11.72 8.94 3.41
N TYR A 568 12.31 10.14 3.50
CA TYR A 568 12.20 11.04 4.63
C TYR A 568 11.39 12.26 4.22
N PHE A 569 10.25 12.51 4.88
CA PHE A 569 9.46 13.73 4.69
C PHE A 569 10.02 14.87 5.54
N ARG A 570 10.20 16.05 4.94
CA ARG A 570 10.60 17.26 5.65
C ARG A 570 9.46 17.70 6.59
N ARG A 571 9.75 17.95 7.87
CA ARG A 571 8.70 18.16 8.89
C ARG A 571 8.20 19.58 9.00
N GLY A 572 8.80 20.51 8.26
CA GLY A 572 8.30 21.89 8.17
C GLY A 572 9.24 22.84 7.45
N ASP A 573 8.71 23.99 7.07
CA ASP A 573 9.42 25.01 6.29
C ASP A 573 10.65 25.56 7.01
N ASN A 574 10.66 25.51 8.35
CA ASN A 574 11.77 25.98 9.18
C ASN A 574 12.96 25.01 9.21
N ALA A 575 12.78 23.76 8.78
CA ALA A 575 13.87 22.81 8.65
C ALA A 575 14.83 23.25 7.53
N LYS A 576 16.12 23.40 7.85
CA LYS A 576 17.13 23.90 6.90
C LYS A 576 18.07 22.82 6.38
N ASN A 577 18.31 21.79 7.18
CA ASN A 577 19.25 20.72 6.85
C ASN A 577 18.76 19.39 7.39
N LEU A 578 19.13 18.34 6.67
CA LEU A 578 19.09 16.96 7.11
C LEU A 578 20.52 16.49 7.40
N ASN A 579 20.79 16.11 8.64
CA ASN A 579 22.09 15.63 9.06
C ASN A 579 22.06 14.11 9.16
N PHE A 580 23.07 13.48 8.58
CA PHE A 580 23.31 12.04 8.64
C PHE A 580 24.46 11.80 9.59
N PHE A 581 24.24 10.99 10.61
CA PHE A 581 25.29 10.52 11.51
C PHE A 581 25.52 9.04 11.30
N PHE A 582 26.79 8.64 11.28
CA PHE A 582 27.19 7.27 11.08
C PHE A 582 28.05 6.83 12.26
N ASP A 583 27.59 5.81 12.98
CA ASP A 583 28.41 5.08 13.94
C ASP A 583 28.99 3.84 13.22
N PHE A 584 30.21 3.94 12.73
CA PHE A 584 30.91 2.84 12.07
C PHE A 584 31.36 1.72 13.02
N ARG A 585 31.23 1.90 14.35
CA ARG A 585 31.55 0.84 15.32
C ARG A 585 30.30 0.06 15.70
N GLY A 586 29.17 0.77 15.87
CA GLY A 586 27.85 0.17 16.11
C GLY A 586 27.09 -0.17 14.84
N TRP A 587 27.63 0.16 13.66
CA TRP A 587 26.99 0.07 12.34
C TRP A 587 25.58 0.68 12.30
N SER A 588 25.38 1.78 13.03
CA SER A 588 24.13 2.52 13.04
C SER A 588 24.23 3.80 12.23
N PHE A 589 23.09 4.24 11.72
CA PHE A 589 22.92 5.49 11.00
C PHE A 589 21.73 6.22 11.57
N LYS A 590 21.93 7.51 11.85
CA LYS A 590 20.90 8.39 12.36
C LYS A 590 20.64 9.51 11.39
N ILE A 591 19.37 9.88 11.25
CA ILE A 591 18.96 11.11 10.59
C ILE A 591 18.47 12.08 11.66
N GLU A 592 18.98 13.31 11.64
CA GLU A 592 18.40 14.40 12.42
C GLU A 592 18.10 15.59 11.51
N GLU A 593 16.87 16.10 11.62
CA GLU A 593 16.48 17.35 10.99
C GLU A 593 16.76 18.51 11.94
N CYS A 594 17.45 19.54 11.43
CA CYS A 594 17.76 20.73 12.21
C CYS A 594 16.73 21.84 11.93
N ILE A 595 15.93 22.14 12.95
CA ILE A 595 15.03 23.30 13.02
C ILE A 595 15.80 24.41 13.75
N TYR A 596 15.99 25.57 13.12
CA TYR A 596 16.70 26.72 13.68
C TYR A 596 15.79 27.91 13.94
#